data_AF-A0A9C7Z676-F1
#
_entry.id   AF-A0A9C7Z676-F1
#
_cell.length_a   1.000
_cell.length_b   1.000
_cell.length_c   1.000
_cell.angle_alpha   90.00
_cell.angle_beta   90.00
_cell.angle_gamma   90.00
#
_symmetry.space_group_name_H-M   'P 1'
#
loop_
_entity.id
_entity.type
_entity.pdbx_description
1 polymer ?
#
loop_
_entity_poly.entity_id
_entity_poly.type
_entity_poly.pdbx_seq_one_letter_code
_entity_poly.pdbx_strand_id
1 'polypeptide(L)'
;MHGKFEFLGTGGSYLWLAIWTGVLTAITCGLLWPVAYVAQQRWIAKNTLIDGKQLVFTGTGMGIFGVWLKILLLSIITVGIYAPWGW
;
A
#
# COMPACT_ATOMS: atom_id res chain seq x y z
N MET A 1 -11.55 3.68 -28.47
CA MET A 1 -12.23 2.93 -27.38
C MET A 1 -12.09 3.76 -26.11
N HIS A 2 -13.12 4.50 -25.73
CA HIS A 2 -13.11 5.30 -24.50
C HIS A 2 -13.58 4.41 -23.35
N GLY A 3 -12.65 3.72 -22.69
CA GLY A 3 -12.97 2.96 -21.47
C GLY A 3 -13.51 3.92 -20.42
N LYS A 4 -14.74 3.70 -19.95
CA LYS A 4 -15.32 4.52 -18.88
C LYS A 4 -14.61 4.18 -17.57
N PHE A 5 -13.92 5.17 -17.01
CA PHE A 5 -13.32 5.08 -15.68
C PHE A 5 -14.31 5.61 -14.67
N GLU A 6 -14.87 4.72 -13.85
CA GLU A 6 -15.80 5.08 -12.78
C GLU A 6 -15.12 4.80 -11.44
N PHE A 7 -14.92 5.85 -10.65
CA PHE A 7 -14.35 5.77 -9.32
C PHE A 7 -15.48 5.91 -8.29
N LEU A 8 -15.82 4.82 -7.62
CA LEU A 8 -16.92 4.76 -6.64
C LEU A 8 -16.44 5.01 -5.20
N GLY A 9 -15.19 5.43 -5.02
CA GLY A 9 -14.56 5.55 -3.71
C GLY A 9 -14.98 6.79 -2.92
N THR A 10 -15.59 6.58 -1.74
CA THR A 10 -15.81 7.64 -0.75
C THR A 10 -14.50 8.01 -0.07
N GLY A 11 -14.02 9.24 -0.27
CA GLY A 11 -12.76 9.74 0.30
C GLY A 11 -12.65 9.62 1.83
N GLY A 12 -13.79 9.66 2.55
CA GLY A 12 -13.82 9.44 4.00
C GLY A 12 -13.35 8.05 4.44
N SER A 13 -13.63 7.00 3.66
CA SER A 13 -13.18 5.65 4.00
C SER A 13 -11.69 5.44 3.74
N TYR A 14 -11.12 6.14 2.74
CA TYR A 14 -9.67 6.17 2.52
C TYR A 14 -8.94 6.92 3.63
N LEU A 15 -9.47 8.07 4.06
CA LEU A 15 -8.95 8.84 5.19
C LEU A 15 -8.96 8.01 6.47
N TRP A 16 -10.06 7.33 6.76
CA TRP A 16 -10.15 6.42 7.92
C TRP A 16 -9.11 5.30 7.85
N LEU A 17 -8.96 4.66 6.68
CA LEU A 17 -7.98 3.60 6.47
C LEU A 17 -6.54 4.12 6.66
N ALA A 18 -6.22 5.31 6.14
CA ALA A 18 -4.91 5.93 6.25
C ALA A 18 -4.57 6.32 7.70
N ILE A 19 -5.53 6.88 8.44
CA ILE A 19 -5.37 7.21 9.86
C ILE A 19 -5.17 5.92 10.67
N TRP A 20 -6.03 4.92 10.48
CA TRP A 20 -5.94 3.65 11.20
C TRP A 20 -4.61 2.95 10.97
N THR A 21 -4.21 2.81 9.69
CA THR A 21 -2.95 2.14 9.34
C THR A 21 -1.72 2.97 9.72
N GLY A 22 -1.80 4.30 9.68
CA GLY A 22 -0.75 5.21 10.15
C GLY A 22 -0.52 5.10 11.66
N VAL A 23 -1.59 5.11 12.45
CA VAL A 23 -1.54 4.92 13.91
C VAL A 23 -0.96 3.55 14.25
N LEU A 24 -1.41 2.49 13.57
CA LEU A 24 -0.87 1.14 13.76
C LEU A 24 0.63 1.08 13.45
N THR A 25 1.06 1.74 12.37
CA THR A 25 2.46 1.78 11.95
C THR A 25 3.33 2.55 12.93
N ALA A 26 2.82 3.67 13.49
CA ALA A 26 3.51 4.45 14.51
C ALA A 26 3.69 3.68 15.82
N ILE A 27 2.65 2.95 16.26
CA ILE A 27 2.70 2.12 17.48
C ILE A 27 3.69 0.95 17.33
N THR A 28 3.87 0.44 16.11
CA THR A 28 4.71 -0.75 15.83
C THR A 28 6.13 -0.37 15.36
N CYS A 29 6.59 0.86 15.61
CA CYS A 29 7.90 1.36 15.17
C CYS A 29 8.18 1.17 13.67
N GLY A 30 7.18 1.35 12.80
CA GLY A 30 7.34 1.25 11.35
C GLY A 30 7.34 -0.17 10.77
N LEU A 31 7.22 -1.21 11.62
CA LEU A 31 7.28 -2.62 11.17
C LEU A 31 6.10 -3.03 10.27
N LEU A 32 4.98 -2.31 10.36
CA LEU A 32 3.74 -2.60 9.64
C LEU A 32 3.49 -1.70 8.42
N TRP A 33 4.47 -0.87 8.05
CA TRP A 33 4.41 -0.07 6.83
C TRP A 33 3.97 -0.85 5.56
N PRO A 34 4.47 -2.08 5.29
CA PRO A 34 4.02 -2.85 4.13
C PRO A 34 2.54 -3.26 4.18
N VAL A 35 1.98 -3.47 5.37
CA VAL A 35 0.55 -3.80 5.55
C VAL A 35 -0.33 -2.59 5.29
N ALA A 36 0.09 -1.41 5.76
CA ALA A 36 -0.58 -0.14 5.48
C ALA A 36 -0.67 0.12 3.97
N TYR A 37 0.46 -0.06 3.26
CA TYR A 37 0.54 0.12 1.82
C TYR A 37 -0.38 -0.85 1.05
N VAL A 38 -0.35 -2.15 1.41
CA VAL A 38 -1.23 -3.17 0.79
C VAL A 38 -2.70 -2.84 1.01
N ALA A 39 -3.07 -2.39 2.21
CA ALA A 39 -4.45 -2.04 2.54
C ALA A 39 -4.94 -0.86 1.68
N GLN A 40 -4.12 0.18 1.52
CA GLN A 40 -4.42 1.34 0.67
C GLN A 40 -4.58 0.93 -0.80
N GLN A 41 -3.62 0.17 -1.35
CA GLN A 41 -3.67 -0.30 -2.74
C GLN A 41 -4.89 -1.19 -3.01
N ARG A 42 -5.22 -2.07 -2.06
CA ARG A 42 -6.41 -2.94 -2.16
C ARG A 42 -7.71 -2.14 -2.09
N TRP A 43 -7.76 -1.09 -1.28
CA TRP A 43 -8.91 -0.19 -1.23
C TRP A 43 -9.07 0.58 -2.54
N ILE A 44 -7.99 1.14 -3.10
CA ILE A 44 -8.02 1.87 -4.37
C ILE A 44 -8.46 0.96 -5.53
N ALA A 45 -7.88 -0.25 -5.63
CA ALA A 45 -8.24 -1.21 -6.66
C ALA A 45 -9.73 -1.61 -6.61
N LYS A 46 -10.26 -1.86 -5.40
CA LYS A 46 -11.69 -2.18 -5.23
C LYS A 46 -12.64 -1.04 -5.63
N ASN A 47 -12.23 0.20 -5.41
CA ASN A 47 -13.04 1.38 -5.69
C ASN A 47 -12.86 1.94 -7.12
N THR A 48 -12.01 1.30 -7.93
CA THR A 48 -11.76 1.69 -9.31
C THR A 48 -12.37 0.66 -10.26
N LEU A 49 -13.34 1.09 -11.08
CA LEU A 49 -13.90 0.29 -12.16
C LEU A 49 -13.37 0.79 -13.50
N ILE A 50 -12.85 -0.13 -14.29
CA ILE A 50 -12.47 0.10 -15.68
C ILE A 50 -13.42 -0.70 -16.54
N ASP A 51 -14.24 -0.01 -17.34
CA ASP A 51 -15.13 -0.65 -18.31
C ASP A 51 -16.08 -1.70 -17.66
N GLY A 52 -16.60 -1.36 -16.47
CA GLY A 52 -17.51 -2.21 -15.68
C GLY A 52 -16.84 -3.35 -14.90
N LYS A 53 -15.51 -3.52 -15.00
CA LYS A 53 -14.76 -4.53 -14.22
C LYS A 53 -14.01 -3.87 -13.06
N GLN A 54 -14.19 -4.42 -11.85
CA GLN A 54 -13.39 -4.03 -10.69
C GLN A 54 -11.96 -4.54 -10.81
N LEU A 55 -11.00 -3.69 -10.44
CA LEU A 55 -9.60 -4.10 -10.34
C LEU A 55 -9.40 -4.96 -9.09
N VAL A 56 -8.86 -6.16 -9.28
CA VAL A 56 -8.49 -7.05 -8.17
C VAL A 56 -7.00 -6.91 -7.90
N PHE A 57 -6.67 -6.41 -6.71
CA PHE A 57 -5.28 -6.37 -6.25
C PHE A 57 -4.84 -7.75 -5.77
N THR A 58 -4.05 -8.44 -6.60
CA THR A 58 -3.46 -9.77 -6.29
C THR A 58 -2.13 -9.65 -5.52
N GLY A 59 -1.74 -8.45 -5.09
CA GLY A 59 -0.58 -8.27 -4.23
C GLY A 59 -0.81 -8.90 -2.85
N THR A 60 -0.06 -9.93 -2.52
CA THR A 60 -0.06 -10.54 -1.19
C THR A 60 0.81 -9.72 -0.24
N GLY A 61 0.29 -9.42 0.96
CA GLY A 61 1.06 -8.69 1.97
C GLY A 61 2.39 -9.35 2.31
N MET A 62 2.49 -10.68 2.18
CA MET A 62 3.71 -11.45 2.38
C MET A 62 4.80 -11.17 1.32
N GLY A 63 4.43 -10.91 0.07
CA GLY A 63 5.37 -10.57 -1.00
C GLY A 63 6.00 -9.19 -0.79
N ILE A 64 5.17 -8.20 -0.43
CA ILE A 64 5.62 -6.84 -0.12
C ILE A 64 6.42 -6.82 1.19
N PHE A 65 6.07 -7.66 2.18
CA PHE A 65 6.85 -7.84 3.41
C PHE A 65 8.27 -8.35 3.12
N GLY A 66 8.44 -9.30 2.20
CA GLY A 66 9.76 -9.79 1.80
C GLY A 66 10.63 -8.73 1.13
N VAL A 67 10.04 -7.86 0.29
CA VAL A 67 10.76 -6.73 -0.33
C VAL A 67 11.10 -5.68 0.73
N TRP A 68 10.14 -5.32 1.57
CA TRP A 68 10.33 -4.39 2.68
C TRP A 68 11.44 -4.85 3.65
N LEU A 69 11.47 -6.14 4.02
CA LEU A 69 12.50 -6.69 4.89
C LEU A 69 13.89 -6.61 4.25
N LYS A 70 14.01 -6.89 2.95
CA LYS A 70 15.26 -6.71 2.20
C LYS A 70 15.70 -5.24 2.24
N ILE A 71 14.79 -4.30 1.96
CA ILE A 71 15.11 -2.86 1.97
C ILE A 71 15.50 -2.39 3.36
N LEU A 72 14.83 -2.87 4.42
CA LEU A 72 15.15 -2.55 5.80
C LEU A 72 16.54 -3.06 6.18
N LEU A 73 16.86 -4.32 5.83
CA LEU A 73 18.17 -4.91 6.07
C LEU A 73 19.27 -4.19 5.29
N LEU A 74 19.05 -3.89 4.01
CA LEU A 74 19.99 -3.09 3.20
C LEU A 74 20.12 -1.65 3.72
N SER A 75 19.04 -1.03 4.19
CA SER A 75 19.08 0.31 4.77
C SER A 75 19.86 0.33 6.09
N ILE A 76 19.77 -0.71 6.93
CA ILE A 76 20.59 -0.82 8.14
C ILE A 76 22.07 -0.96 7.77
N ILE A 77 22.41 -1.83 6.81
CA ILE A 77 23.79 -2.08 6.38
C ILE A 77 24.41 -0.84 5.72
N THR A 78 23.62 -0.07 4.97
CA THR A 78 24.09 1.11 4.21
C THR A 78 23.83 2.44 4.92
N VAL A 79 23.44 2.43 6.21
CA VAL A 79 23.10 3.63 6.99
C VAL A 79 22.07 4.53 6.27
N GLY A 80 21.05 3.90 5.67
CA GLY A 80 19.91 4.58 5.07
C GLY A 80 20.06 4.95 3.59
N ILE A 81 21.21 4.69 2.95
CA ILE A 81 21.44 5.05 1.53
C ILE A 81 20.55 4.22 0.58
N TYR A 82 20.19 3.00 0.97
CA TYR A 82 19.35 2.14 0.12
C TYR A 82 17.84 2.46 0.21
N ALA A 83 17.42 3.33 1.13
CA ALA A 83 16.00 3.67 1.32
C ALA A 83 15.31 4.21 0.05
N PRO A 84 15.92 5.05 -0.82
CA PRO A 84 15.27 5.53 -2.04
C PRO A 84 15.06 4.48 -3.14
N TRP A 85 15.78 3.34 -3.06
CA TRP A 85 15.78 2.31 -4.12
C TRP A 85 14.72 1.23 -3.93
N GLY A 86 14.04 1.24 -2.78
CA GLY A 86 13.07 0.23 -2.39
C GLY A 86 11.60 0.59 -2.56
N TRP A 87 11.30 1.83 -2.95
CA TRP A 87 9.97 2.44 -2.92
C TRP A 87 9.44 2.71 -4.33
#